data_AF-A0A7Y6D8N3-F1
#
_entry.id   AF-A0A7Y6D8N3-F1
#
_cell.length_a   1.000
_cell.length_b   1.000
_cell.length_c   1.000
_cell.angle_alpha   90.00
_cell.angle_beta   90.00
_cell.angle_gamma   90.00
#
_symmetry.space_group_name_H-M   'P 1'
#
loop_
_entity.id
_entity.type
_entity.pdbx_description
1 polymer ?
#
loop_
_entity_poly.entity_id
_entity_poly.type
_entity_poly.pdbx_seq_one_letter_code
_entity_poly.pdbx_strand_id
1 'polypeptide(L)'
;MAINTIMSLIEHKEFMEFLRLGVVYVHLVACCVAIGLVLTSDIAMVRDMLKRKALTDHDHAHMESLQRNVVWALIVLWITGMGIMGIDYLDKGMQYFMNPKLQAKIIMVVMLTYNGVLLHRLVLPALQKAGSLLNLGFSARMMALFCGSLSAVSWMYAVMLGVGRPLAWKYSLSELLMAYPVLIALGFATMVVLTQYAKRQETESAPQQLVAAH
;
A
#
# COMPACT_ATOMS: atom_id res chain seq x y z
N MET A 1 -24.11 -1.39 47.71
CA MET A 1 -23.52 -2.47 46.88
C MET A 1 -23.81 -2.24 45.40
N ALA A 2 -25.08 -2.06 44.99
CA ALA A 2 -25.45 -1.82 43.58
C ALA A 2 -24.79 -0.58 42.92
N ILE A 3 -24.65 0.53 43.66
CA ILE A 3 -24.03 1.77 43.14
C ILE A 3 -22.54 1.55 42.78
N ASN A 4 -21.78 0.83 43.62
CA ASN A 4 -20.37 0.55 43.35
C ASN A 4 -20.19 -0.38 42.13
N THR A 5 -21.11 -1.33 41.92
CA THR A 5 -21.11 -2.21 40.74
C THR A 5 -21.45 -1.45 39.47
N ILE A 6 -22.44 -0.54 39.51
CA ILE A 6 -22.79 0.30 38.36
C ILE A 6 -21.64 1.24 38.02
N MET A 7 -21.00 1.85 39.02
CA MET A 7 -19.85 2.73 38.82
C MET A 7 -18.67 1.97 38.20
N SER A 8 -18.35 0.76 38.67
CA SER A 8 -17.25 -0.04 38.10
C SER A 8 -17.55 -0.53 36.67
N LEU A 9 -18.81 -0.81 36.35
CA LEU A 9 -19.23 -1.18 34.99
C LEU A 9 -19.11 0.00 34.02
N ILE A 10 -19.47 1.20 34.47
CA ILE A 10 -19.32 2.43 33.69
C ILE A 10 -17.83 2.73 33.46
N GLU A 11 -17.02 2.68 34.51
CA GLU A 11 -15.57 2.92 34.42
C GLU A 11 -14.89 1.93 33.47
N HIS A 12 -15.28 0.65 33.52
CA HIS A 12 -14.78 -0.38 32.59
C HIS A 12 -15.24 -0.12 31.14
N LYS A 13 -16.47 0.35 30.92
CA LYS A 13 -16.97 0.64 29.58
C LYS A 13 -16.27 1.87 28.98
N GLU A 14 -16.19 2.96 29.73
CA GLU A 14 -15.47 4.17 29.35
C GLU A 14 -14.00 3.86 29.03
N PHE A 15 -13.33 3.09 29.89
CA PHE A 15 -11.95 2.66 29.65
C PHE A 15 -11.78 1.90 28.34
N MET A 16 -12.70 0.95 28.04
CA MET A 16 -12.67 0.20 26.78
C MET A 16 -12.93 1.08 25.56
N GLU A 17 -13.80 2.09 25.67
CA GLU A 17 -14.05 3.06 24.60
C GLU A 17 -12.83 3.95 24.34
N PHE A 18 -12.16 4.45 25.40
CA PHE A 18 -10.91 5.19 25.29
C PHE A 18 -9.79 4.35 24.69
N LEU A 19 -9.66 3.10 25.13
CA LEU A 19 -8.67 2.16 24.60
C LEU A 19 -8.93 1.90 23.11
N ARG A 20 -10.18 1.64 22.73
CA ARG A 20 -10.59 1.49 21.33
C ARG A 20 -10.24 2.72 20.50
N LEU A 21 -10.57 3.91 20.99
CA LEU A 21 -10.27 5.18 20.32
C LEU A 21 -8.75 5.36 20.13
N GLY A 22 -7.96 5.06 21.17
CA GLY A 22 -6.51 5.11 21.14
C GLY A 22 -5.91 4.17 20.09
N VAL A 23 -6.35 2.91 20.06
CA VAL A 23 -5.87 1.93 19.06
C VAL A 23 -6.26 2.35 17.64
N VAL A 24 -7.50 2.83 17.44
CA VAL A 24 -7.94 3.37 16.13
C VAL A 24 -7.09 4.57 15.71
N TYR A 25 -6.79 5.48 16.64
CA TYR A 25 -5.95 6.64 16.37
C TYR A 25 -4.54 6.22 15.92
N VAL A 26 -3.89 5.32 16.66
CA VAL A 26 -2.56 4.80 16.29
C VAL A 26 -2.61 4.08 14.94
N HIS A 27 -3.65 3.28 14.68
CA HIS A 27 -3.85 2.61 13.40
C HIS A 27 -3.94 3.60 12.23
N LEU A 28 -4.71 4.68 12.39
CA LEU A 28 -4.85 5.71 11.35
C LEU A 28 -3.53 6.47 11.12
N VAL A 29 -2.81 6.82 12.17
CA VAL A 29 -1.49 7.47 12.05
C VAL A 29 -0.51 6.54 11.33
N ALA A 30 -0.44 5.28 11.73
CA ALA A 30 0.39 4.27 11.05
C ALA A 30 0.01 4.12 9.58
N CYS A 31 -1.29 4.15 9.26
CA CYS A 31 -1.79 4.10 7.89
C CYS A 31 -1.31 5.32 7.08
N CYS A 32 -1.43 6.53 7.62
CA CYS A 32 -0.98 7.76 6.98
C CYS A 32 0.54 7.75 6.71
N VAL A 33 1.34 7.32 7.70
CA VAL A 33 2.79 7.17 7.55
C VAL A 33 3.13 6.15 6.46
N ALA A 34 2.48 4.99 6.48
CA ALA A 34 2.73 3.94 5.49
C ALA A 34 2.44 4.42 4.06
N ILE A 35 1.30 5.08 3.85
CA ILE A 35 0.91 5.64 2.55
C ILE A 35 1.91 6.71 2.11
N GLY A 36 2.31 7.62 2.99
CA GLY A 36 3.30 8.64 2.68
C GLY A 36 4.64 8.05 2.22
N LEU A 37 5.12 7.02 2.90
CA LEU A 37 6.35 6.30 2.54
C LEU A 37 6.23 5.59 1.19
N VAL A 38 5.11 4.88 0.97
CA VAL A 38 4.86 4.14 -0.28
C VAL A 38 4.71 5.09 -1.46
N LEU A 39 3.90 6.14 -1.34
CA LEU A 39 3.72 7.13 -2.41
C LEU A 39 5.04 7.85 -2.73
N THR A 40 5.84 8.19 -1.72
CA THR A 40 7.15 8.81 -1.95
C THR A 40 8.07 7.87 -2.73
N SER A 41 8.07 6.58 -2.39
CA SER A 41 8.83 5.55 -3.12
C SER A 41 8.34 5.39 -4.56
N ASP A 42 7.02 5.28 -4.77
CA ASP A 42 6.42 5.10 -6.09
C ASP A 42 6.68 6.32 -7.00
N ILE A 43 6.55 7.53 -6.45
CA ILE A 43 6.83 8.79 -7.16
C ILE A 43 8.33 8.90 -7.48
N ALA A 44 9.22 8.58 -6.53
CA ALA A 44 10.66 8.59 -6.78
C ALA A 44 11.01 7.64 -7.94
N MET A 45 10.48 6.42 -7.91
CA MET A 45 10.69 5.42 -8.96
C MET A 45 10.20 5.90 -10.34
N VAL A 46 9.00 6.49 -10.42
CA VAL A 46 8.45 7.04 -11.67
C VAL A 46 9.25 8.25 -12.14
N ARG A 47 9.63 9.14 -11.22
CA ARG A 47 10.43 10.33 -11.51
C ARG A 47 11.80 9.97 -12.05
N ASP A 48 12.47 8.99 -11.46
CA ASP A 48 13.80 8.57 -11.87
C ASP A 48 13.75 7.85 -13.21
N MET A 49 12.68 7.09 -13.48
CA MET A 49 12.36 6.56 -14.81
C MET A 49 12.20 7.67 -15.85
N LEU A 50 11.49 8.77 -15.53
CA LEU A 50 11.27 9.89 -16.44
C LEU A 50 12.52 10.79 -16.61
N LYS A 51 13.28 11.00 -15.54
CA LYS A 51 14.49 11.84 -15.53
C LYS A 51 15.73 11.12 -16.06
N ARG A 52 15.62 9.84 -16.44
CA ARG A 52 16.73 9.04 -17.01
C ARG A 52 17.97 8.98 -16.11
N LYS A 53 17.78 9.09 -14.79
CA LYS A 53 18.90 9.02 -13.84
C LYS A 53 19.21 7.55 -13.56
N ALA A 54 20.45 7.13 -13.79
CA ALA A 54 20.92 5.86 -13.26
C ALA A 54 20.85 5.93 -11.73
N LEU A 55 20.23 4.93 -11.09
CA LEU A 55 20.21 4.83 -9.63
C LEU A 55 21.67 4.84 -9.16
N THR A 56 22.00 5.83 -8.34
CA THR A 56 23.33 5.90 -7.73
C THR A 56 23.36 4.99 -6.50
N ASP A 57 24.54 4.56 -6.06
CA ASP A 57 24.71 3.69 -4.88
C ASP A 57 24.05 4.28 -3.61
N HIS A 58 23.97 5.62 -3.54
CA HIS A 58 23.27 6.33 -2.47
C HIS A 58 21.73 6.19 -2.55
N ASP A 59 21.16 6.10 -3.76
CA ASP A 59 19.71 5.91 -3.98
C ASP A 59 19.30 4.46 -3.62
N HIS A 60 20.18 3.48 -3.81
CA HIS A 60 19.94 2.08 -3.45
C HIS A 60 19.77 1.88 -1.94
N ALA A 61 20.65 2.48 -1.12
CA ALA A 61 20.53 2.44 0.33
C ALA A 61 19.26 3.16 0.83
N HIS A 62 18.85 4.24 0.15
CA HIS A 62 17.64 4.98 0.49
C HIS A 62 16.38 4.15 0.20
N MET A 63 16.29 3.49 -0.96
CA MET A 63 15.15 2.63 -1.33
C MET A 63 14.96 1.45 -0.36
N GLU A 64 16.05 0.78 0.03
CA GLU A 64 15.98 -0.34 0.97
C GLU A 64 15.49 0.14 2.36
N SER A 65 15.96 1.30 2.81
CA SER A 65 15.51 1.89 4.07
C SER A 65 14.01 2.26 4.05
N LEU A 66 13.52 2.82 2.93
CA LEU A 66 12.12 3.16 2.73
C LEU A 66 11.23 1.92 2.78
N GLN A 67 11.61 0.85 2.08
CA GLN A 67 10.81 -0.38 2.07
C GLN A 67 10.84 -1.11 3.41
N ARG A 68 11.97 -1.10 4.11
CA ARG A 68 12.04 -1.59 5.48
C ARG A 68 11.07 -0.82 6.39
N ASN A 69 10.97 0.49 6.22
CA ASN A 69 10.01 1.31 6.97
C ASN A 69 8.56 0.98 6.61
N VAL A 70 8.27 0.65 5.33
CA VAL A 70 6.94 0.18 4.90
C VAL A 70 6.58 -1.16 5.55
N VAL A 71 7.52 -2.10 5.65
CA VAL A 71 7.30 -3.38 6.35
C VAL A 71 6.99 -3.14 7.83
N TRP A 72 7.72 -2.27 8.51
CA TRP A 72 7.43 -1.90 9.89
C TRP A 72 6.04 -1.27 10.04
N ALA A 73 5.67 -0.37 9.13
CA ALA A 73 4.35 0.24 9.14
C ALA A 73 3.23 -0.80 8.91
N LEU A 74 3.44 -1.78 8.03
CA LEU A 74 2.54 -2.92 7.83
C LEU A 74 2.40 -3.79 9.09
N ILE A 75 3.49 -4.06 9.81
CA ILE A 75 3.45 -4.80 11.09
C ILE A 75 2.60 -4.03 12.11
N VAL A 76 2.82 -2.73 12.25
CA VAL A 76 2.02 -1.88 13.15
C VAL A 76 0.55 -1.89 12.74
N LEU A 77 0.25 -1.81 11.44
CA LEU A 77 -1.12 -1.89 10.93
C LEU A 77 -1.79 -3.23 11.22
N TRP A 78 -1.07 -4.34 11.10
CA TRP A 78 -1.56 -5.66 11.48
C TRP A 78 -1.87 -5.75 12.98
N ILE A 79 -0.91 -5.36 13.83
CA ILE A 79 -1.07 -5.42 15.29
C ILE A 79 -2.25 -4.56 15.74
N THR A 80 -2.28 -3.30 15.30
CA THR A 80 -3.36 -2.37 15.66
C THR A 80 -4.70 -2.79 15.04
N GLY A 81 -4.72 -3.31 13.81
CA GLY A 81 -5.91 -3.83 13.16
C GLY A 81 -6.49 -5.05 13.89
N MET A 82 -5.65 -5.99 14.29
CA MET A 82 -6.05 -7.12 15.15
C MET A 82 -6.57 -6.65 16.51
N GLY A 83 -5.93 -5.64 17.11
CA GLY A 83 -6.41 -5.01 18.34
C GLY A 83 -7.83 -4.45 18.21
N ILE A 84 -8.09 -3.68 17.14
CA ILE A 84 -9.44 -3.14 16.85
C ILE A 84 -10.44 -4.29 16.67
N MET A 85 -10.09 -5.31 15.90
CA MET A 85 -10.96 -6.47 15.68
C MET A 85 -11.27 -7.21 16.98
N GLY A 86 -10.29 -7.38 17.86
CA GLY A 86 -10.47 -8.02 19.17
C GLY A 86 -11.43 -7.23 20.07
N ILE A 87 -11.24 -5.91 20.16
CA ILE A 87 -12.10 -5.04 20.98
C ILE A 87 -13.54 -5.02 20.42
N ASP A 88 -13.70 -4.84 19.10
CA ASP A 88 -15.02 -4.82 18.47
C ASP A 88 -15.72 -6.19 18.49
N TYR A 89 -14.95 -7.28 18.52
CA TYR A 89 -15.48 -8.64 18.68
C TYR A 89 -16.05 -8.86 20.09
N LEU A 90 -15.41 -8.33 21.14
CA LEU A 90 -15.93 -8.46 22.51
C LEU A 90 -17.28 -7.74 22.70
N ASP A 91 -17.52 -6.67 21.95
CA ASP A 91 -18.77 -5.89 21.99
C ASP A 91 -19.88 -6.51 21.10
N LYS A 92 -19.55 -6.92 19.87
CA LYS A 92 -20.54 -7.33 18.85
C LYS A 92 -20.59 -8.83 18.55
N GLY A 93 -19.67 -9.61 19.11
CA GLY A 93 -19.55 -11.05 18.88
C GLY A 93 -19.25 -11.43 17.43
N MET A 94 -19.59 -12.68 17.06
CA MET A 94 -19.28 -13.27 15.75
C MET A 94 -19.90 -12.54 14.55
N GLN A 95 -20.98 -11.79 14.74
CA GLN A 95 -21.61 -11.01 13.67
C GLN A 95 -20.69 -9.91 13.11
N TYR A 96 -19.70 -9.47 13.88
CA TYR A 96 -18.71 -8.48 13.45
C TYR A 96 -17.92 -8.94 12.22
N PHE A 97 -17.55 -10.23 12.16
CA PHE A 97 -16.81 -10.81 11.04
C PHE A 97 -17.64 -10.99 9.77
N MET A 98 -18.97 -10.90 9.86
CA MET A 98 -19.85 -10.96 8.69
C MET A 98 -19.94 -9.62 7.95
N ASN A 99 -19.36 -8.55 8.50
CA ASN A 99 -19.34 -7.25 7.85
C ASN A 99 -18.49 -7.29 6.57
N PRO A 100 -19.08 -7.14 5.37
CA PRO A 100 -18.36 -7.23 4.10
C PRO A 100 -17.22 -6.20 4.00
N LYS A 101 -17.41 -5.04 4.63
CA LYS A 101 -16.39 -3.99 4.68
C LYS A 101 -15.16 -4.41 5.48
N LEU A 102 -15.35 -5.14 6.59
CA LEU A 102 -14.24 -5.63 7.40
C LEU A 102 -13.46 -6.70 6.63
N GLN A 103 -14.18 -7.64 6.01
CA GLN A 103 -13.59 -8.68 5.18
C GLN A 103 -12.76 -8.08 4.04
N ALA A 104 -13.30 -7.08 3.34
CA ALA A 104 -12.57 -6.36 2.30
C ALA A 104 -11.28 -5.73 2.85
N LYS A 105 -11.31 -5.04 4.01
CA LYS A 105 -10.10 -4.49 4.63
C LYS A 105 -9.04 -5.55 4.91
N ILE A 106 -9.43 -6.70 5.47
CA ILE A 106 -8.49 -7.80 5.75
C ILE A 106 -7.87 -8.31 4.45
N ILE A 107 -8.68 -8.51 3.41
CA ILE A 107 -8.21 -8.93 2.08
C ILE A 107 -7.19 -7.93 1.53
N MET A 108 -7.45 -6.62 1.64
CA MET A 108 -6.50 -5.59 1.19
C MET A 108 -5.17 -5.66 1.94
N VAL A 109 -5.19 -5.82 3.26
CA VAL A 109 -3.97 -5.90 4.08
C VAL A 109 -3.19 -7.18 3.77
N VAL A 110 -3.86 -8.32 3.57
CA VAL A 110 -3.24 -9.58 3.14
C VAL A 110 -2.58 -9.41 1.77
N MET A 111 -3.29 -8.80 0.81
CA MET A 111 -2.77 -8.57 -0.53
C MET A 111 -1.57 -7.62 -0.53
N LEU A 112 -1.60 -6.56 0.29
CA LEU A 112 -0.46 -5.66 0.49
C LEU A 112 0.74 -6.38 1.09
N THR A 113 0.50 -7.27 2.05
CA THR A 113 1.56 -8.07 2.69
C THR A 113 2.21 -9.00 1.67
N TYR A 114 1.39 -9.73 0.90
CA TYR A 114 1.88 -10.61 -0.16
C TYR A 114 2.67 -9.85 -1.24
N ASN A 115 2.13 -8.72 -1.70
CA ASN A 115 2.81 -7.86 -2.67
C ASN A 115 4.14 -7.31 -2.12
N GLY A 116 4.18 -6.91 -0.84
CA GLY A 116 5.41 -6.44 -0.19
C GLY A 116 6.51 -7.51 -0.18
N VAL A 117 6.14 -8.77 0.09
CA VAL A 117 7.08 -9.91 0.02
C VAL A 117 7.60 -10.13 -1.41
N LEU A 118 6.72 -10.09 -2.42
CA LEU A 118 7.12 -10.22 -3.82
C LEU A 118 8.06 -9.10 -4.25
N LEU A 119 7.77 -7.86 -3.85
CA LEU A 119 8.55 -6.70 -4.19
C LEU A 119 9.95 -6.77 -3.57
N HIS A 120 10.06 -7.20 -2.31
CA HIS A 120 11.34 -7.36 -1.61
C HIS A 120 12.19 -8.51 -2.16
N ARG A 121 11.57 -9.65 -2.51
CA ARG A 121 12.32 -10.84 -2.98
C ARG A 121 12.67 -10.82 -4.46
N LEU A 122 11.82 -10.24 -5.31
CA LEU A 122 11.96 -10.37 -6.77
C LEU A 122 12.29 -9.04 -7.44
N VAL A 123 11.53 -7.99 -7.16
CA VAL A 123 11.62 -6.72 -7.88
C VAL A 123 12.85 -5.92 -7.46
N LEU A 124 13.10 -5.86 -6.15
CA LEU A 124 14.22 -5.12 -5.59
C LEU A 124 15.60 -5.62 -6.03
N PRO A 125 15.93 -6.92 -5.92
CA PRO A 125 17.22 -7.41 -6.37
C PRO A 125 17.42 -7.21 -7.87
N ALA A 126 16.34 -7.32 -8.67
CA ALA A 126 16.39 -7.06 -10.10
C ALA A 126 16.66 -5.58 -10.41
N LEU A 127 16.05 -4.67 -9.65
CA LEU A 127 16.25 -3.22 -9.79
C LEU A 127 17.66 -2.79 -9.36
N GLN A 128 18.19 -3.35 -8.27
CA GLN A 128 19.55 -3.11 -7.81
C GLN A 128 20.59 -3.57 -8.84
N LYS A 129 20.38 -4.73 -9.49
CA LYS A 129 21.30 -5.24 -10.52
C LYS A 129 21.29 -4.42 -11.81
N ALA A 130 20.14 -3.86 -12.19
CA ALA A 130 19.99 -3.15 -13.46
C ALA A 130 20.17 -1.62 -13.35
N GLY A 131 20.15 -1.06 -12.13
CA GLY A 131 20.31 0.37 -11.86
C GLY A 131 19.18 1.27 -12.35
N SER A 132 18.20 0.76 -13.12
CA SER A 132 17.01 1.52 -13.54
C SER A 132 15.92 0.59 -14.05
N LEU A 133 14.65 0.96 -13.87
CA LEU A 133 13.49 0.26 -14.43
C LEU A 133 13.55 0.08 -15.95
N LEU A 134 14.20 1.00 -16.66
CA LEU A 134 14.30 0.97 -18.13
C LEU A 134 15.28 -0.10 -18.64
N ASN A 135 16.30 -0.39 -17.83
CA ASN A 135 17.37 -1.37 -18.09
C ASN A 135 16.97 -2.80 -17.71
N LEU A 136 15.83 -2.99 -17.02
CA LEU A 136 15.31 -4.33 -16.73
C LEU A 136 14.89 -5.04 -18.01
N GLY A 137 15.16 -6.34 -18.07
CA GLY A 137 14.56 -7.23 -19.06
C GLY A 137 13.03 -7.15 -19.02
N PHE A 138 12.39 -7.39 -20.17
CA PHE A 138 10.95 -7.16 -20.35
C PHE A 138 10.10 -7.81 -19.24
N SER A 139 10.35 -9.07 -18.91
CA SER A 139 9.61 -9.81 -17.87
C SER A 139 9.76 -9.18 -16.47
N ALA A 140 10.99 -8.89 -16.06
CA ALA A 140 11.26 -8.31 -14.75
C ALA A 140 10.66 -6.90 -14.63
N ARG A 141 10.70 -6.12 -15.73
CA ARG A 141 10.08 -4.80 -15.81
C ARG A 141 8.57 -4.88 -15.69
N MET A 142 7.90 -5.77 -16.43
CA MET A 142 6.44 -5.94 -16.33
C MET A 142 6.02 -6.34 -14.90
N MET A 143 6.79 -7.23 -14.27
CA MET A 143 6.55 -7.60 -12.87
C MET A 143 6.72 -6.41 -11.92
N ALA A 144 7.76 -5.59 -12.09
CA ALA A 144 7.97 -4.38 -11.29
C ALA A 144 6.81 -3.38 -11.44
N LEU A 145 6.36 -3.13 -12.69
CA LEU A 145 5.22 -2.24 -12.96
C LEU A 145 3.93 -2.78 -12.36
N PHE A 146 3.70 -4.10 -12.42
CA PHE A 146 2.54 -4.75 -11.83
C PHE A 146 2.57 -4.64 -10.30
N CYS A 147 3.67 -5.02 -9.64
CA CYS A 147 3.79 -4.94 -8.18
C CYS A 147 3.66 -3.50 -7.67
N GLY A 148 4.21 -2.52 -8.38
CA GLY A 148 4.04 -1.10 -8.07
C GLY A 148 2.59 -0.64 -8.20
N SER A 149 1.95 -0.95 -9.33
CA SER A 149 0.53 -0.58 -9.56
C SER A 149 -0.41 -1.24 -8.55
N LEU A 150 -0.19 -2.52 -8.27
CA LEU A 150 -0.91 -3.28 -7.26
C LEU A 150 -0.76 -2.63 -5.88
N SER A 151 0.47 -2.23 -5.50
CA SER A 151 0.73 -1.53 -4.24
C SER A 151 -0.07 -0.23 -4.15
N ALA A 152 0.12 0.67 -5.11
CA ALA A 152 -0.49 2.00 -5.11
C ALA A 152 -2.02 1.93 -5.06
N VAL A 153 -2.63 1.08 -5.90
CA VAL A 153 -4.08 0.88 -5.92
C VAL A 153 -4.56 0.29 -4.59
N SER A 154 -3.84 -0.67 -4.02
CA SER A 154 -4.25 -1.32 -2.78
C SER A 154 -4.25 -0.37 -1.59
N TRP A 155 -3.25 0.49 -1.47
CA TRP A 155 -3.20 1.52 -0.44
C TRP A 155 -4.34 2.52 -0.57
N MET A 156 -4.56 3.05 -1.77
CA MET A 156 -5.64 4.02 -2.01
C MET A 156 -7.02 3.40 -1.77
N TYR A 157 -7.21 2.15 -2.16
CA TYR A 157 -8.44 1.41 -1.94
C TYR A 157 -8.67 1.11 -0.45
N ALA A 158 -7.61 0.75 0.30
CA ALA A 158 -7.69 0.58 1.75
C ALA A 158 -8.10 1.89 2.48
N VAL A 159 -7.58 3.04 2.04
CA VAL A 159 -7.99 4.37 2.55
C VAL A 159 -9.45 4.64 2.27
N MET A 160 -9.91 4.39 1.04
CA MET A 160 -11.31 4.54 0.64
C MET A 160 -12.23 3.69 1.54
N LEU A 161 -11.87 2.43 1.78
CA LEU A 161 -12.59 1.56 2.73
C LEU A 161 -12.50 2.08 4.17
N GLY A 162 -11.39 2.73 4.55
CA GLY A 162 -11.22 3.40 5.85
C GLY A 162 -12.27 4.49 6.07
N VAL A 163 -12.35 5.46 5.16
CA VAL A 163 -13.22 6.65 5.27
C VAL A 163 -14.69 6.36 5.00
N GLY A 164 -14.99 5.33 4.21
CA GLY A 164 -16.32 5.01 3.72
C GLY A 164 -17.29 4.45 4.76
N ARG A 165 -17.66 5.21 5.80
CA ARG A 165 -18.65 4.78 6.83
C ARG A 165 -19.96 4.26 6.22
N PRO A 166 -20.57 4.90 5.19
CA PRO A 166 -21.83 4.43 4.59
C PRO A 166 -21.73 3.13 3.79
N LEU A 167 -20.51 2.62 3.53
CA LEU A 167 -20.33 1.34 2.83
C LEU A 167 -20.48 0.13 3.75
N ALA A 168 -20.46 0.33 5.08
CA ALA A 168 -20.71 -0.76 6.02
C ALA A 168 -22.13 -1.28 5.82
N TRP A 169 -22.28 -2.57 5.53
CA TRP A 169 -23.56 -3.28 5.34
C TRP A 169 -24.42 -2.85 4.15
N LYS A 170 -24.01 -1.86 3.35
CA LYS A 170 -24.76 -1.40 2.16
C LYS A 170 -24.46 -2.21 0.91
N TYR A 171 -23.23 -2.73 0.80
CA TYR A 171 -22.77 -3.48 -0.35
C TYR A 171 -22.26 -4.86 0.08
N SER A 172 -22.42 -5.84 -0.80
CA SER A 172 -21.84 -7.17 -0.66
C SER A 172 -20.31 -7.12 -0.82
N LEU A 173 -19.63 -8.17 -0.36
CA LEU A 173 -18.17 -8.28 -0.48
C LEU A 173 -17.72 -8.25 -1.95
N SER A 174 -18.47 -8.92 -2.82
CA SER A 174 -18.21 -8.98 -4.26
C SER A 174 -18.35 -7.62 -4.92
N GLU A 175 -19.38 -6.84 -4.58
CA GLU A 175 -19.58 -5.50 -5.16
C GLU A 175 -18.46 -4.54 -4.76
N LEU A 176 -18.00 -4.62 -3.51
CA LEU A 176 -16.83 -3.86 -3.07
C LEU A 176 -15.61 -4.28 -3.90
N LEU A 177 -15.26 -5.57 -3.89
CA LEU A 177 -14.04 -6.06 -4.51
C LEU A 177 -14.03 -6.03 -6.04
N MET A 178 -15.17 -5.92 -6.71
CA MET A 178 -15.23 -5.90 -8.18
C MET A 178 -14.49 -4.69 -8.79
N ALA A 179 -14.51 -3.54 -8.11
CA ALA A 179 -13.79 -2.35 -8.56
C ALA A 179 -12.26 -2.52 -8.48
N TYR A 180 -11.77 -3.35 -7.56
CA TYR A 180 -10.35 -3.49 -7.26
C TYR A 180 -9.51 -4.03 -8.44
N PRO A 181 -9.83 -5.17 -9.09
CA PRO A 181 -9.06 -5.66 -10.24
C PRO A 181 -9.10 -4.71 -11.43
N VAL A 182 -10.22 -4.00 -11.63
CA VAL A 182 -10.35 -2.98 -12.69
C VAL A 182 -9.37 -1.84 -12.44
N LEU A 183 -9.30 -1.32 -11.21
CA LEU A 183 -8.36 -0.27 -10.83
C LEU A 183 -6.90 -0.72 -10.97
N ILE A 184 -6.57 -1.97 -10.62
CA ILE A 184 -5.22 -2.53 -10.84
C ILE A 184 -4.89 -2.56 -12.33
N ALA A 185 -5.81 -3.06 -13.17
CA ALA A 185 -5.59 -3.13 -14.62
C ALA A 185 -5.36 -1.74 -15.23
N LEU A 186 -6.15 -0.74 -14.83
CA LEU A 186 -5.98 0.65 -15.26
C LEU A 186 -4.66 1.26 -14.78
N GLY A 187 -4.29 1.05 -13.52
CA GLY A 187 -3.02 1.52 -12.97
C GLY A 187 -1.82 0.90 -13.71
N PHE A 188 -1.88 -0.41 -13.93
CA PHE A 188 -0.86 -1.13 -14.69
C PHE A 188 -0.74 -0.66 -16.13
N ALA A 189 -1.88 -0.52 -16.85
CA ALA A 189 -1.89 -0.01 -18.21
C ALA A 189 -1.27 1.40 -18.29
N THR A 190 -1.60 2.28 -17.34
CA THR A 190 -1.04 3.63 -17.24
C THR A 190 0.49 3.57 -17.09
N MET A 191 0.99 2.72 -16.19
CA MET A 191 2.42 2.54 -15.99
C MET A 191 3.13 1.98 -17.23
N VAL A 192 2.52 1.02 -17.93
CA VAL A 192 3.06 0.50 -19.20
C VAL A 192 3.17 1.60 -20.25
N VAL A 193 2.12 2.42 -20.42
CA VAL A 193 2.13 3.56 -21.35
C VAL A 193 3.23 4.56 -21.00
N LEU A 194 3.36 4.93 -19.72
CA LEU A 194 4.41 5.84 -19.24
C LEU A 194 5.81 5.28 -19.52
N THR A 195 6.04 3.99 -19.29
CA THR A 195 7.33 3.36 -19.58
C THR A 195 7.63 3.30 -21.08
N GLN A 196 6.62 3.05 -21.93
CA GLN A 196 6.81 3.08 -23.38
C GLN A 196 7.12 4.49 -23.88
N TYR A 197 6.44 5.50 -23.35
CA TYR A 197 6.72 6.90 -23.65
C TYR A 197 8.16 7.29 -23.27
N ALA A 198 8.61 6.91 -22.07
CA ALA A 198 9.99 7.15 -21.63
C ALA A 198 11.03 6.46 -22.54
N LYS A 199 10.77 5.23 -23.00
CA LYS A 199 11.67 4.52 -23.94
C LYS A 199 11.73 5.14 -25.34
N ARG A 200 10.61 5.64 -25.85
CA ARG A 200 10.58 6.30 -27.18
C ARG A 200 11.45 7.55 -27.18
N GLN A 201 11.37 8.36 -26.12
CA GLN A 201 12.21 9.55 -25.98
C GLN A 201 13.71 9.21 -25.92
N GLU A 202 14.11 8.10 -25.29
CA GLU A 202 15.49 7.63 -25.29
C GLU A 202 16.00 7.34 -26.71
N THR A 203 15.17 6.68 -27.52
CA THR A 203 15.51 6.32 -28.91
C THR A 203 15.60 7.56 -29.80
N GLU A 204 14.76 8.57 -29.58
CA GLU A 204 14.78 9.85 -30.33
C GLU A 204 15.92 10.78 -29.90
N SER A 205 16.40 10.69 -28.65
CA SER A 205 17.51 11.52 -28.15
C SER A 205 18.89 11.00 -28.62
N ALA A 206 19.02 9.70 -28.84
CA ALA A 206 20.28 9.06 -29.24
C ALA A 206 20.86 9.50 -30.60
N PRO A 207 20.07 9.71 -31.68
CA PRO A 207 20.63 10.15 -32.97
C PRO A 207 21.22 11.56 -32.93
N GLN A 208 20.79 12.43 -32.00
CA GLN A 208 21.20 13.83 -31.98
C GLN A 208 22.60 14.06 -31.37
N GLN A 209 23.07 13.16 -30.50
CA GLN A 209 24.42 13.23 -29.92
C GLN A 209 25.53 12.75 -30.88
N LEU A 210 25.22 11.86 -31.82
CA LEU A 210 26.18 11.40 -32.83
C LEU A 210 26.44 12.45 -33.92
N VAL A 211 25.48 13.35 -34.18
CA VAL A 211 25.62 14.43 -35.18
C VAL A 211 26.33 15.66 -34.60
N ALA A 212 26.27 15.88 -33.28
CA ALA A 212 26.97 16.98 -32.60
C ALA A 212 28.43 16.66 -32.21
N ALA A 213 28.89 15.44 -32.47
CA ALA A 213 30.26 14.99 -32.19
C ALA A 213 31.16 14.94 -33.46
N HIS A 214 30.66 15.46 -34.59
CA HIS A 214 31.39 15.69 -35.83
C HIS A 214 31.44 17.19 -36.14
#